data_AF-A0A914VPK7-F1
#
_entry.id   AF-A0A914VPK7-F1
#
_cell.length_a   1.000
_cell.length_b   1.000
_cell.length_c   1.000
_cell.angle_alpha   90.00
_cell.angle_beta   90.00
_cell.angle_gamma   90.00
#
_symmetry.space_group_name_H-M   'P 1'
#
loop_
_entity.id
_entity.type
_entity.pdbx_description
1 polymer ?
#
loop_
_entity_poly.entity_id
_entity_poly.type
_entity_poly.pdbx_seq_one_letter_code
_entity_poly.pdbx_strand_id
1 'polypeptide(L)'
;MKIGSGAFCVVFKGKLEGRAPICKIQPSVATQCFENCEVAVKKLPEYADESAKNDFVQEIDFMKRIGYHSHLVSILGCITDPQLDPCLIIEYCCNGDLLKYVRNRRLATEDEEFMRAYYVKFCFK
;
A
#
# COMPACT_ATOMS: atom_id res chain seq x y z
N MET A 1 -10.54 -8.80 -4.53
CA MET A 1 -11.49 -7.89 -5.24
C MET A 1 -10.72 -6.70 -5.82
N LYS A 2 -11.09 -6.17 -6.99
CA LYS A 2 -10.48 -4.95 -7.54
C LYS A 2 -10.89 -3.74 -6.69
N ILE A 3 -9.92 -2.93 -6.23
CA ILE A 3 -10.14 -1.75 -5.39
C ILE A 3 -9.70 -0.43 -6.04
N GLY A 4 -8.89 -0.50 -7.10
CA GLY A 4 -8.44 0.68 -7.82
C GLY A 4 -8.02 0.36 -9.26
N SER A 5 -8.14 1.35 -10.12
CA SER A 5 -7.53 1.35 -11.47
C SER A 5 -6.77 2.66 -11.62
N GLY A 6 -5.47 2.58 -11.82
CA GLY A 6 -4.67 3.71 -12.29
C GLY A 6 -4.57 3.68 -13.83
N ALA A 7 -3.84 4.64 -14.38
CA ALA A 7 -3.56 4.68 -15.82
C ALA A 7 -2.72 3.47 -16.29
N PHE A 8 -1.86 2.95 -15.42
CA PHE A 8 -0.87 1.92 -15.77
C PHE A 8 -1.06 0.59 -15.02
N CYS A 9 -1.82 0.59 -13.92
CA CYS A 9 -1.95 -0.59 -13.07
C CYS A 9 -3.35 -0.78 -12.52
N VAL A 10 -3.64 -2.01 -12.13
CA VAL A 10 -4.85 -2.38 -11.41
C VAL A 10 -4.46 -2.80 -9.99
N VAL A 11 -5.24 -2.35 -9.00
CA VAL A 11 -5.02 -2.67 -7.59
C VAL A 11 -6.14 -3.58 -7.09
N PHE A 12 -5.75 -4.67 -6.45
CA PHE A 12 -6.63 -5.65 -5.85
C PHE A 12 -6.45 -5.69 -4.34
N LYS A 13 -7.53 -5.87 -3.59
CA LYS A 13 -7.46 -6.28 -2.19
C LYS A 13 -7.19 -7.77 -2.12
N GLY A 14 -6.20 -8.14 -1.31
CA GLY A 14 -5.82 -9.51 -0.99
C GLY A 14 -5.59 -9.70 0.51
N LYS A 15 -5.11 -10.90 0.86
CA LYS A 15 -4.73 -11.27 2.22
C LYS A 15 -3.32 -11.86 2.18
N LEU A 16 -2.47 -11.38 3.08
CA LEU A 16 -1.16 -11.97 3.32
C LEU A 16 -1.34 -13.05 4.40
N GLU A 17 -0.73 -14.22 4.19
CA GLU A 17 -0.67 -15.29 5.19
C GLU A 17 0.77 -15.42 5.70
N GLY A 18 0.93 -15.47 7.01
CA GLY A 18 2.24 -15.39 7.68
C GLY A 18 2.80 -13.96 7.74
N ARG A 19 4.09 -13.86 8.08
CA ARG A 19 4.81 -12.59 8.23
C ARG A 19 5.28 -12.03 6.90
N ALA A 20 5.09 -10.74 6.70
CA ALA A 20 5.61 -10.03 5.55
C ALA A 20 7.16 -10.10 5.51
N PRO A 21 7.76 -10.28 4.32
CA PRO A 21 9.21 -10.17 4.11
C PRO A 21 9.85 -8.93 4.75
N ILE A 22 9.17 -7.77 4.73
CA ILE A 22 9.70 -6.53 5.32
C ILE A 22 9.98 -6.66 6.82
N CYS A 23 9.23 -7.50 7.56
CA CYS A 23 9.47 -7.75 8.98
C CYS A 23 10.81 -8.42 9.26
N LYS A 24 11.36 -9.13 8.26
CA LYS A 24 12.68 -9.76 8.33
C LYS A 24 13.79 -8.81 7.91
N ILE A 25 13.53 -7.95 6.92
CA ILE A 25 14.51 -7.02 6.35
C ILE A 25 14.73 -5.83 7.29
N GLN A 26 13.64 -5.28 7.84
CA GLN A 26 13.68 -4.12 8.72
C GLN A 26 12.90 -4.42 10.01
N PRO A 27 13.46 -5.25 10.91
CA PRO A 27 12.78 -5.66 12.13
C PRO A 27 12.56 -4.45 13.06
N SER A 28 11.30 -4.06 13.22
CA SER A 28 10.86 -3.05 14.17
C SER A 28 9.53 -3.48 14.79
N VAL A 29 9.22 -2.96 15.98
CA VAL A 29 7.90 -3.16 16.63
C VAL A 29 6.77 -2.81 15.68
N ALA A 30 6.95 -1.74 14.89
CA ALA A 30 5.94 -1.29 13.94
C ALA A 30 5.74 -2.27 12.77
N THR A 31 6.80 -2.93 12.27
CA THR A 31 6.66 -3.93 11.20
C THR A 31 6.04 -5.25 11.68
N GLN A 32 6.03 -5.55 12.98
CA GLN A 32 5.46 -6.79 13.51
C GLN A 32 3.95 -6.92 13.26
N CYS A 33 3.24 -5.82 12.97
CA CYS A 33 1.82 -5.86 12.65
C CYS A 33 1.52 -6.42 11.24
N PHE A 34 2.53 -6.58 10.38
CA PHE A 34 2.35 -7.13 9.03
C PHE A 34 2.40 -8.67 9.03
N GLU A 35 1.51 -9.28 9.80
CA GLU A 35 1.29 -10.73 9.85
C GLU A 35 -0.20 -11.04 9.68
N ASN A 36 -0.54 -11.98 8.79
CA ASN A 36 -1.92 -12.41 8.53
C ASN A 36 -2.91 -11.26 8.18
N CYS A 37 -2.42 -10.20 7.54
CA CYS A 37 -3.15 -8.93 7.36
C CYS A 37 -3.75 -8.77 5.96
N GLU A 38 -4.67 -7.80 5.82
CA GLU A 38 -5.16 -7.37 4.51
C GLU A 38 -4.06 -6.59 3.76
N VAL A 39 -4.00 -6.76 2.44
CA VAL A 39 -2.99 -6.14 1.58
C VAL A 39 -3.60 -5.58 0.30
N ALA A 40 -2.92 -4.58 -0.27
CA ALA A 40 -3.17 -4.13 -1.62
C ALA A 40 -2.12 -4.74 -2.56
N VAL A 41 -2.59 -5.33 -3.65
CA VAL A 41 -1.77 -5.99 -4.67
C VAL A 41 -1.89 -5.19 -5.96
N LYS A 42 -0.82 -4.50 -6.33
CA LYS A 42 -0.73 -3.75 -7.57
C LYS A 42 -0.13 -4.65 -8.66
N LYS A 43 -0.81 -4.70 -9.81
CA LYS A 43 -0.42 -5.49 -10.98
C LYS A 43 -0.57 -4.66 -12.25
N LEU A 44 0.21 -5.01 -13.26
CA LEU A 44 -0.01 -4.53 -14.60
C LEU A 44 -1.24 -5.21 -15.23
N PRO A 45 -1.92 -4.53 -16.17
CA PRO A 45 -2.91 -5.19 -17.02
C PRO A 45 -2.23 -6.25 -17.90
N GLU A 46 -2.99 -7.26 -18.34
CA GLU A 46 -2.49 -8.35 -19.20
C GLU A 46 -1.91 -7.85 -20.54
N TYR A 47 -2.37 -6.69 -21.01
CA TYR A 47 -1.92 -6.06 -22.25
C TYR A 47 -0.76 -5.07 -22.06
N ALA A 48 -0.11 -5.04 -20.90
CA ALA A 48 1.03 -4.18 -20.66
C ALA A 48 2.23 -4.58 -21.53
N ASP A 49 2.87 -3.60 -22.15
CA ASP A 49 4.08 -3.80 -22.94
C ASP A 49 5.34 -3.93 -22.04
N GLU A 50 6.46 -4.28 -22.66
CA GLU A 50 7.73 -4.45 -21.96
C GLU A 50 8.25 -3.14 -21.34
N SER A 51 7.91 -1.99 -21.91
CA SER A 51 8.26 -0.69 -21.32
C SER A 51 7.54 -0.51 -19.99
N ALA A 52 6.23 -0.74 -19.96
CA ALA A 52 5.41 -0.66 -18.75
C ALA A 52 5.85 -1.68 -17.69
N LYS A 53 6.27 -2.89 -18.10
CA LYS A 53 6.89 -3.87 -17.20
C LYS A 53 8.16 -3.35 -16.57
N ASN A 54 9.08 -2.79 -17.36
CA ASN A 54 10.32 -2.22 -16.86
C ASN A 54 10.08 -1.04 -15.91
N ASP A 55 9.18 -0.13 -16.25
CA ASP A 55 8.82 1.01 -15.40
C ASP A 55 8.22 0.53 -14.08
N PHE A 56 7.38 -0.51 -14.11
CA PHE A 56 6.79 -1.07 -12.91
C PHE A 56 7.82 -1.79 -12.02
N VAL A 57 8.80 -2.47 -12.60
CA VAL A 57 9.93 -3.04 -11.84
C VAL A 57 10.77 -1.94 -11.19
N GLN A 58 11.02 -0.83 -11.88
CA GLN A 58 11.69 0.33 -11.30
C GLN A 58 10.88 0.94 -10.15
N GLU A 59 9.56 1.02 -10.27
CA GLU A 59 8.67 1.43 -9.18
C GLU A 59 8.78 0.51 -7.96
N ILE A 60 8.80 -0.82 -8.19
CA ILE A 60 9.00 -1.81 -7.13
C ILE A 60 10.35 -1.60 -6.43
N ASP A 61 11.43 -1.42 -7.19
CA ASP A 61 12.76 -1.22 -6.64
C ASP A 61 12.90 0.09 -5.87
N PHE A 62 12.20 1.14 -6.30
CA PHE A 62 12.07 2.37 -5.53
C PHE A 62 11.39 2.12 -4.18
N MET A 63 10.27 1.39 -4.16
CA MET A 63 9.56 1.05 -2.92
C MET A 63 10.40 0.18 -1.98
N LYS A 64 11.20 -0.76 -2.50
CA LYS A 64 12.15 -1.55 -1.71
C LYS A 64 13.17 -0.67 -0.99
N ARG A 65 13.68 0.38 -1.65
CA ARG A 65 14.67 1.31 -1.07
C ARG A 65 14.07 2.20 0.03
N ILE A 66 12.80 2.57 -0.10
CA ILE A 66 12.09 3.31 0.96
C ILE A 66 11.92 2.43 2.21
N GLY A 67 11.53 1.17 2.04
CA GLY A 67 11.27 0.27 3.16
C GLY A 67 10.06 0.70 3.98
N TYR A 68 10.18 0.59 5.32
CA TYR A 68 9.11 0.95 6.25
C TYR A 68 9.26 2.38 6.75
N HIS A 69 8.15 3.11 6.74
CA HIS A 69 8.01 4.40 7.40
C HIS A 69 6.56 4.63 7.85
N SER A 70 6.36 5.26 9.02
CA SER A 70 5.03 5.43 9.64
C SER A 70 4.02 6.25 8.82
N HIS A 71 4.53 7.09 7.91
CA HIS A 71 3.72 8.02 7.11
C HIS A 71 3.73 7.71 5.61
N LEU A 72 4.35 6.59 5.21
CA LEU A 72 4.37 6.13 3.83
C LEU A 72 3.75 4.73 3.75
N VAL A 73 3.06 4.46 2.65
CA VAL A 73 2.58 3.12 2.36
C VAL A 73 3.79 2.20 2.24
N SER A 74 3.85 1.18 3.09
CA SER A 74 5.00 0.29 3.14
C SER A 74 4.86 -0.86 2.16
N ILE A 75 5.97 -1.22 1.51
CA ILE A 75 6.09 -2.48 0.76
C ILE A 75 6.09 -3.64 1.74
N LEU A 76 5.27 -4.65 1.48
CA LEU A 76 5.21 -5.88 2.26
C LEU A 76 5.88 -7.03 1.51
N GLY A 77 5.85 -7.01 0.18
CA GLY A 77 6.53 -7.96 -0.68
C GLY A 77 6.38 -7.61 -2.17
N CYS A 78 7.01 -8.40 -3.03
CA CYS A 78 6.89 -8.25 -4.48
C CYS A 78 7.24 -9.55 -5.19
N ILE A 79 6.83 -9.65 -6.46
CA ILE A 79 7.34 -10.61 -7.43
C ILE A 79 8.05 -9.80 -8.51
N THR A 80 9.33 -10.11 -8.74
CA THR A 80 10.16 -9.52 -9.81
C THR A 80 10.98 -10.60 -10.54
N ASP A 81 10.52 -11.85 -10.49
CA ASP A 81 11.14 -12.95 -11.24
C ASP A 81 10.88 -12.72 -12.73
N PRO A 82 11.92 -12.74 -13.61
CA PRO A 82 11.75 -12.58 -15.05
C PRO A 82 10.81 -13.59 -15.71
N GLN A 83 10.54 -14.74 -15.07
CA GLN A 83 9.64 -15.78 -15.57
C GLN A 83 8.17 -15.57 -15.15
N LEU A 84 7.89 -14.61 -14.27
CA LEU A 84 6.56 -14.35 -13.70
C LEU A 84 6.14 -12.91 -13.95
N ASP A 85 4.83 -12.67 -13.97
CA ASP A 85 4.33 -11.30 -14.03
C ASP A 85 4.68 -10.52 -12.74
N PRO A 86 5.25 -9.31 -12.87
CA PRO A 86 5.63 -8.54 -11.71
C PRO A 86 4.41 -8.13 -10.90
N CYS A 87 4.54 -8.17 -9.58
CA CYS A 87 3.51 -7.66 -8.68
C CYS A 87 4.11 -6.99 -7.45
N LEU A 88 3.39 -6.00 -6.93
CA LEU A 88 3.77 -5.24 -5.74
C LEU A 88 2.71 -5.45 -4.66
N ILE A 89 3.13 -5.91 -3.49
CA ILE A 89 2.28 -6.14 -2.33
C ILE A 89 2.60 -5.05 -1.31
N ILE A 90 1.60 -4.25 -0.96
CA ILE A 90 1.73 -3.08 -0.10
C ILE A 90 0.65 -3.09 1.00
N GLU A 91 0.87 -2.27 2.02
CA GLU A 91 -0.11 -2.00 3.07
C GLU A 91 -1.47 -1.60 2.49
N TYR A 92 -2.55 -2.19 3.02
CA TYR A 92 -3.90 -1.83 2.64
C TYR A 92 -4.45 -0.68 3.49
N CYS A 93 -4.71 0.45 2.84
CA CYS A 93 -5.40 1.59 3.46
C CYS A 93 -6.92 1.40 3.41
N CYS A 94 -7.52 0.92 4.50
CA CYS A 94 -8.96 0.62 4.59
C CYS A 94 -9.88 1.82 4.30
N ASN A 95 -9.41 3.04 4.56
CA ASN A 95 -10.15 4.28 4.35
C ASN A 95 -10.03 4.86 2.92
N GLY A 96 -9.27 4.19 2.04
CA GLY A 96 -9.05 4.64 0.67
C GLY A 96 -8.14 5.86 0.55
N ASP A 97 -8.28 6.61 -0.54
CA ASP A 97 -7.49 7.80 -0.80
C ASP A 97 -7.95 9.01 0.03
N LEU A 98 -6.99 9.88 0.37
CA LEU A 98 -7.23 11.03 1.23
C LEU A 98 -8.25 12.01 0.63
N LEU A 99 -8.26 12.20 -0.69
CA LEU A 99 -9.17 13.14 -1.35
C LEU A 99 -10.63 12.68 -1.18
N LYS A 100 -10.92 11.41 -1.46
CA LYS A 100 -12.24 10.81 -1.26
C LYS A 100 -12.62 10.83 0.20
N TYR A 101 -11.70 10.50 1.09
CA TYR A 101 -11.94 10.51 2.53
C TYR A 101 -12.32 11.89 3.06
N VAL A 102 -11.57 12.95 2.70
CA VAL A 102 -11.87 14.33 3.11
C VAL A 102 -13.19 14.81 2.49
N ARG A 103 -13.45 14.50 1.22
CA ARG A 103 -14.71 14.88 0.55
C ARG A 103 -15.94 14.26 1.22
N ASN A 104 -15.88 12.96 1.50
CA ASN A 104 -16.98 12.25 2.17
C ASN A 104 -17.24 12.81 3.57
N ARG A 105 -16.21 13.29 4.26
CA ARG A 105 -16.32 13.84 5.61
C ARG A 105 -16.78 15.30 5.66
N ARG A 106 -16.57 16.09 4.60
CA ARG A 106 -17.24 17.41 4.48
C ARG A 106 -18.76 17.28 4.37
N LEU A 107 -19.26 16.13 3.92
CA LEU A 107 -20.69 15.84 3.84
C LEU A 107 -21.25 15.24 5.15
N ALA A 108 -20.37 14.82 6.07
CA ALA A 108 -20.70 14.24 7.36
C ALA A 108 -20.24 15.20 8.48
N THR A 109 -20.91 16.33 8.61
CA THR A 109 -20.69 17.26 9.72
C THR A 109 -21.33 16.74 11.00
N GLU A 110 -20.52 16.68 12.06
CA GLU A 110 -20.79 16.47 13.50
C GLU A 110 -20.19 15.18 14.08
N ASP A 111 -18.88 15.19 14.39
CA ASP A 111 -18.29 14.30 15.42
C ASP A 111 -16.97 14.88 15.94
N GLU A 112 -16.99 15.45 17.16
CA GLU A 112 -15.84 16.09 17.82
C GLU A 112 -14.72 15.09 18.20
N GLU A 113 -15.05 13.81 18.39
CA GLU A 113 -14.08 12.75 18.70
C GLU A 113 -13.09 12.54 17.52
N PHE A 114 -13.53 12.86 16.30
CA PHE A 114 -12.75 12.71 15.08
C PHE A 114 -11.60 13.72 14.95
N MET A 115 -11.81 14.98 15.35
CA MET A 115 -10.75 16.00 15.36
C MET A 115 -9.62 15.59 16.30
N ARG A 116 -9.94 14.89 17.40
CA ARG A 116 -8.96 14.40 18.36
C ARG A 116 -8.08 13.30 17.79
N ALA A 117 -8.66 12.33 17.06
CA ALA A 117 -7.90 11.27 16.40
C ALA A 117 -6.96 11.82 15.30
N TYR A 118 -7.38 12.87 14.57
CA TYR A 118 -6.55 13.52 13.55
C TYR A 118 -5.46 14.42 14.15
N TYR A 119 -5.77 15.21 15.20
CA TYR A 119 -4.74 16.03 15.89
C TYR A 119 -3.67 15.16 16.55
N VAL A 120 -4.06 13.99 17.07
CA VAL A 120 -3.11 13.03 17.66
C VAL A 120 -2.23 12.36 16.59
N LYS A 121 -2.74 12.13 15.37
CA LYS A 121 -1.95 11.53 14.26
C LYS A 121 -1.10 12.55 13.47
N PHE A 122 -1.45 13.84 13.50
CA PHE A 122 -0.69 14.94 12.87
C PHE A 122 0.24 15.71 13.83
N CYS A 123 0.20 15.46 15.14
CA CYS A 123 1.25 15.95 16.03
C CYS A 123 2.52 15.11 15.82
N PHE A 124 3.51 15.68 15.14
CA PHE A 124 4.90 15.26 15.24
C PHE A 124 5.28 15.15 16.73
N LYS A 125 5.69 13.95 17.13
CA LYS A 125 6.69 13.76 18.17
C LYS A 125 7.78 12.85 17.62
#